data_AF-A0A938WPE2-F1
#
_entry.id   AF-A0A938WPE2-F1
#
_cell.length_a   1.000
_cell.length_b   1.000
_cell.length_c   1.000
_cell.angle_alpha   90.00
_cell.angle_beta   90.00
_cell.angle_gamma   90.00
#
_symmetry.space_group_name_H-M   'P 1'
#
loop_
_entity.id
_entity.type
_entity.pdbx_description
1 polymer ?
#
loop_
_entity_poly.entity_id
_entity_poly.type
_entity_poly.pdbx_seq_one_letter_code
_entity_poly.pdbx_strand_id
1 'polypeptide(L)' 'MHKKHCVFECGYYAKSDSIILSAHDLSGRRIETVEFSIKQGKVVQSRGVCNSNTEFHERIIRLVNDNAYRFLDAKLTS' A
#
# COMPACT_ATOMS: atom_id res chain seq x y z
N MET A 1 -22.37 -25.33 11.69
CA MET A 1 -22.22 -24.09 10.90
C MET A 1 -21.48 -23.06 11.75
N HIS A 2 -20.21 -22.75 11.44
CA HIS A 2 -19.54 -21.56 11.96
C HIS A 2 -18.77 -20.94 10.79
N LYS A 3 -19.43 -20.00 10.13
CA LYS A 3 -18.87 -19.20 9.04
C LYS A 3 -17.71 -18.40 9.63
N LYS A 4 -16.49 -18.67 9.15
CA LYS A 4 -15.35 -17.75 9.26
C LYS A 4 -15.71 -16.48 8.48
N HIS A 5 -16.51 -15.63 9.11
CA HIS A 5 -16.81 -14.29 8.63
C HIS A 5 -15.60 -13.42 8.97
N CYS A 6 -14.56 -13.51 8.14
CA CYS A 6 -13.53 -12.48 8.12
C CYS A 6 -13.14 -12.23 6.66
N VAL A 7 -13.98 -11.40 6.01
CA VAL A 7 -13.62 -10.40 5.00
C VAL A 7 -12.62 -10.84 3.91
N PHE A 8 -12.88 -11.97 3.26
CA PHE A 8 -12.17 -12.39 2.03
C PHE A 8 -12.91 -12.04 0.73
N GLU A 9 -13.94 -11.18 0.80
CA GLU A 9 -14.88 -10.99 -0.30
C GLU A 9 -15.08 -9.51 -0.65
N CYS A 10 -13.98 -8.82 -0.91
CA CYS A 10 -13.99 -7.62 -1.72
C CYS A 10 -12.79 -7.73 -2.64
N GLY A 11 -13.02 -8.04 -3.91
CA GLY A 11 -12.02 -8.28 -4.96
C GLY A 11 -11.09 -7.09 -5.28
N TYR A 12 -10.51 -6.45 -4.28
CA TYR A 12 -9.33 -5.60 -4.40
C TYR A 12 -8.10 -6.40 -4.84
N TYR A 13 -8.08 -7.73 -4.62
CA TYR A 13 -7.10 -8.66 -5.21
C TYR A 13 -7.23 -8.81 -6.73
N ALA A 14 -8.30 -8.32 -7.37
CA ALA A 14 -8.50 -8.48 -8.82
C ALA A 14 -7.61 -7.55 -9.66
N LYS A 15 -6.87 -6.62 -9.03
CA LYS A 15 -5.71 -5.96 -9.64
C LYS A 15 -4.44 -6.54 -9.01
N SER A 16 -4.00 -7.69 -9.51
CA SER A 16 -2.80 -8.41 -9.06
C SER A 16 -1.48 -7.62 -9.16
N ASP A 17 -1.53 -6.41 -9.71
CA ASP A 17 -0.37 -5.62 -10.11
C ASP A 17 -0.27 -4.25 -9.41
N SER A 18 -1.21 -3.91 -8.52
CA SER A 18 -1.24 -2.64 -7.78
C SER A 18 -1.62 -2.86 -6.30
N ILE A 19 -0.82 -2.32 -5.38
CA ILE A 19 -1.06 -2.31 -3.93
C ILE A 19 -1.33 -0.87 -3.51
N ILE A 20 -2.38 -0.64 -2.73
CA ILE A 20 -2.63 0.65 -2.09
C ILE A 20 -2.23 0.52 -0.62
N LEU A 21 -1.28 1.35 -0.20
CA LEU A 21 -0.80 1.49 1.17
C LEU A 21 -1.33 2.80 1.76
N SER A 22 -1.64 2.79 3.04
CA SER A 22 -1.98 4.00 3.80
C SER A 22 -0.92 4.21 4.86
N ALA A 23 -0.27 5.37 4.85
CA ALA A 23 0.65 5.79 5.90
C ALA A 23 -0.16 6.44 7.04
N HIS A 24 0.04 5.97 8.26
CA HIS A 24 -0.61 6.49 9.47
C HIS A 24 0.45 7.06 10.41
N ASP A 25 0.09 8.10 11.15
CA ASP A 25 0.93 8.59 12.25
C ASP A 25 0.84 7.66 13.48
N LEU A 26 1.66 7.96 14.50
CA LEU A 26 1.64 7.21 15.77
C LEU A 26 0.28 7.30 16.50
N SER A 27 -0.56 8.27 16.12
CA SER A 27 -1.93 8.46 16.64
C SER A 27 -2.99 7.77 15.77
N GLY A 28 -2.60 7.05 14.71
CA GLY A 28 -3.49 6.35 13.78
C GLY A 28 -4.15 7.24 12.72
N ARG A 29 -3.82 8.53 12.66
CA ARG A 29 -4.36 9.45 11.64
C ARG A 29 -3.70 9.17 10.30
N ARG A 30 -4.50 9.07 9.24
CA ARG A 30 -4.02 8.88 7.88
C ARG A 30 -3.23 10.12 7.44
N ILE A 31 -1.94 9.93 7.19
CA ILE A 31 -1.04 10.94 6.65
C ILE A 31 -1.20 10.99 5.13
N GLU A 32 -1.03 9.84 4.48
CA GLU A 32 -0.85 9.75 3.03
C GLU A 32 -1.28 8.40 2.48
N THR A 33 -1.81 8.40 1.26
CA THR A 33 -2.15 7.20 0.50
C THR A 33 -1.10 7.00 -0.58
N VAL A 34 -0.49 5.82 -0.61
CA VAL A 34 0.57 5.45 -1.55
C VAL A 34 0.08 4.31 -2.43
N GLU A 35 0.09 4.49 -3.73
CA GLU A 35 -0.14 3.44 -4.70
C GLU A 35 1.20 2.89 -5.19
N PHE A 36 1.44 1.62 -4.94
CA PHE A 36 2.61 0.87 -5.37
C PHE A 36 2.23 -0.09 -6.50
N SER A 37 2.91 -0.01 -7.63
CA SER A 37 2.72 -0.98 -8.72
C SER A 37 3.66 -2.15 -8.52
N ILE A 38 3.11 -3.33 -8.21
CA ILE A 38 3.84 -4.60 -8.16
C ILE A 38 4.45 -4.89 -9.54
N LYS A 39 3.70 -4.63 -10.63
CA LYS A 39 4.18 -4.86 -12.00
C LYS A 39 5.44 -4.06 -12.34
N GLN A 40 5.53 -2.81 -11.83
CA GLN A 40 6.70 -1.96 -12.04
C GLN A 40 7.70 -2.02 -10.89
N GLY A 41 7.36 -2.66 -9.77
CA GLY A 41 8.17 -2.70 -8.55
C GLY A 41 8.41 -1.32 -7.93
N LYS A 42 7.53 -0.33 -8.14
CA LYS A 42 7.73 1.04 -7.67
C LYS A 42 6.44 1.75 -7.29
N VAL A 43 6.57 2.77 -6.45
CA VAL A 43 5.48 3.73 -6.16
C VAL A 43 5.10 4.50 -7.43
N VAL A 44 3.82 4.47 -7.78
CA VAL A 44 3.23 5.20 -8.91
C VAL A 44 2.48 6.46 -8.48
N GLN A 45 1.92 6.46 -7.28
CA GLN A 45 1.23 7.62 -6.71
C GLN A 45 1.48 7.70 -5.21
N SER A 46 1.60 8.91 -4.68
CA SER A 46 1.67 9.15 -3.24
C SER A 46 1.03 10.52 -3.00
N ARG A 47 -0.08 10.57 -2.24
CA ARG A 47 -0.85 11.80 -2.01
C ARG A 47 -1.36 11.89 -0.57
N GLY A 48 -1.07 13.01 0.09
CA GLY A 48 -1.57 13.35 1.41
C GLY A 48 -3.04 13.76 1.44
N VAL A 49 -3.53 14.03 2.64
CA VAL A 49 -4.80 14.74 2.86
C VAL A 49 -4.76 16.09 2.10
N CYS A 50 -5.87 16.45 1.43
CA CYS A 50 -5.96 17.64 0.57
C CYS A 50 -5.04 17.63 -0.68
N ASN A 51 -4.64 16.45 -1.17
CA ASN A 51 -3.85 16.28 -2.41
C ASN A 51 -2.48 16.97 -2.40
N SER A 52 -2.04 17.40 -1.21
CA SER A 52 -0.77 18.06 -0.97
C SER A 52 0.29 17.02 -0.59
N ASN A 53 1.53 17.28 -0.97
CA ASN A 53 2.66 16.48 -0.53
C ASN A 53 2.88 16.77 0.96
N THR A 54 2.89 15.72 1.78
CA THR A 54 3.23 15.87 3.20
C THR A 54 4.74 16.03 3.34
N GLU A 55 5.22 16.58 4.46
CA GLU A 55 6.66 16.61 4.77
C GLU A 55 7.31 15.22 4.75
N PHE A 56 6.49 14.17 4.97
CA PHE A 56 6.90 12.78 4.98
C PHE A 56 6.83 12.12 3.60
N HIS A 57 6.33 12.80 2.57
CA HIS A 57 6.10 12.25 1.24
C HIS A 57 7.33 11.53 0.67
N GLU A 58 8.48 12.21 0.62
CA GLU A 58 9.71 11.59 0.10
C GLU A 58 10.17 10.41 0.96
N ARG A 59 10.05 10.53 2.29
CA ARG A 59 10.43 9.47 3.23
C ARG A 59 9.56 8.23 3.06
N ILE A 60 8.26 8.42 2.87
CA ILE A 60 7.28 7.35 2.64
C ILE A 60 7.59 6.65 1.31
N ILE A 61 7.83 7.41 0.23
CA ILE A 61 8.18 6.84 -1.08
C ILE A 61 9.46 6.01 -0.99
N ARG A 62 10.52 6.55 -0.35
CA ARG A 62 11.78 5.82 -0.16
C ARG A 62 11.56 4.54 0.63
N LEU A 63 10.87 4.60 1.77
CA LEU A 63 10.57 3.43 2.59
C LEU A 63 9.80 2.34 1.82
N VAL A 64 8.79 2.72 1.04
CA VAL A 64 8.00 1.77 0.25
C VAL A 64 8.83 1.16 -0.88
N ASN A 65 9.65 1.95 -1.58
CA ASN A 65 10.54 1.46 -2.61
C ASN A 65 11.67 0.57 -2.04
N ASP A 66 12.25 0.93 -0.90
CA ASP A 66 13.29 0.12 -0.23
C ASP A 66 12.74 -1.23 0.24
N ASN A 67 11.45 -1.28 0.60
CA ASN A 67 10.76 -2.51 0.98
C ASN A 67 10.03 -3.18 -0.20
N ALA A 68 10.20 -2.68 -1.43
CA ALA A 68 9.53 -3.20 -2.63
C ALA A 68 9.71 -4.71 -2.79
N TYR A 69 10.92 -5.20 -2.51
CA TYR A 69 11.28 -6.62 -2.60
C TYR A 69 10.36 -7.51 -1.76
N ARG A 70 9.89 -7.05 -0.60
CA ARG A 70 9.01 -7.81 0.29
C ARG A 70 7.64 -8.05 -0.33
N PHE A 71 7.15 -7.09 -1.10
CA PHE A 71 5.87 -7.22 -1.81
C PHE A 71 5.98 -8.17 -3.01
N LEU A 72 7.15 -8.17 -3.68
CA LEU A 72 7.43 -9.08 -4.79
C LEU A 72 7.61 -10.52 -4.30
N ASP A 73 8.37 -10.72 -3.22
CA ASP A 73 8.58 -12.03 -2.60
C ASP A 73 7.26 -12.63 -2.08
N ALA A 74 6.39 -11.81 -1.50
CA ALA A 74 5.07 -12.25 -1.05
C ALA A 74 4.19 -12.78 -2.20
N LYS A 75 4.33 -12.24 -3.43
CA LYS A 75 3.61 -12.71 -4.62
C LYS A 75 4.23 -13.99 -5.21
N LEU A 76 5.54 -14.20 -5.03
CA LEU A 76 6.22 -15.43 -5.47
C LEU A 76 5.96 -16.62 -4.55
N THR A 77 5.58 -16.36 -3.29
CA THR A 77 5.34 -17.39 -2.27
C THR A 77 3.87 -17.82 -2.18
N SER A 78 2.96 -17.15 -2.90
CA SER A 78 1.50 -17.37 -2.87
C SER A 78 0.98 -18.32 -3.94
#